data_AF-A0A4Q9KCK9-F1
#
_entry.id   AF-A0A4Q9KCK9-F1
#
_cell.length_a   1.000
_cell.length_b   1.000
_cell.length_c   1.000
_cell.angle_alpha   90.00
_cell.angle_beta   90.00
_cell.angle_gamma   90.00
#
_symmetry.space_group_name_H-M   'P 1'
#
loop_
_entity.id
_entity.type
_entity.pdbx_description
1 polymer ?
#
loop_
_entity_poly.entity_id
_entity_poly.type
_entity_poly.pdbx_seq_one_letter_code
_entity_poly.pdbx_strand_id
1 'polypeptide(L)'
;MGDTVKRAGRLTNAVVGGCIALAMLGTTGLVVAGVANATTTMTATTWVNMRSGPSTSNGVVAVLSPSESVTASGTVSGGWYQVTTAKGLTGWVYQNYLKASESAPAPSAPTESAPVTTSQATTTAAVNVRSGPGTSYAVVGVAAKGSTLPTTGKTSGGWTEVVFSGQARWISTNYLTTGTPSTSRPAGQVRTTANLYLRTGGSTAYSYTGVLPANSVVDTTGRTTSEYTEILHAGQNRWIATRYTSALTSTAPAPAPAPGATGTAYVTVSTLNVRATSASDGVIVGTVHRGNALQTTGVEQNSRIQIIHNGVARWVYKPYTSTTPPSSTPAPSTSVSLPGYDRLNANAKRAVGHVLDTYPLIRTIGGYRASSSYSSDHPNGRAIDVMVSNWSQQSSIDYGWTIARDFQANAAKYEITYIIWRQQIWNASYPERGWRWMEDRGSATANHYDHVHISVRD
;
A
#
# COMPACT_ATOMS: atom_id res chain seq x y z
N MET A 1 12.14 48.14 70.08
CA MET A 1 12.90 48.93 71.08
C MET A 1 14.31 48.37 71.14
N GLY A 2 15.33 49.18 70.77
CA GLY A 2 16.78 48.98 71.00
C GLY A 2 17.41 47.76 70.31
N ASP A 3 18.21 47.80 69.23
CA ASP A 3 19.25 48.72 68.76
C ASP A 3 20.56 48.72 69.58
N THR A 4 21.61 48.04 69.07
CA THR A 4 23.04 48.42 69.15
C THR A 4 23.85 47.51 68.19
N VAL A 5 24.19 47.89 66.94
CA VAL A 5 25.16 48.88 66.43
C VAL A 5 26.63 48.48 66.60
N LYS A 6 27.34 48.36 65.46
CA LYS A 6 28.65 48.96 65.08
C LYS A 6 29.41 48.02 64.12
N ARG A 7 30.13 48.44 63.07
CA ARG A 7 30.35 49.72 62.35
C ARG A 7 31.25 49.39 61.13
N ALA A 8 31.13 50.21 60.07
CA ALA A 8 32.14 50.73 59.13
C ALA A 8 33.39 49.87 58.73
N GLY A 9 33.91 49.89 57.50
CA GLY A 9 33.73 50.80 56.36
C GLY A 9 34.67 50.37 55.22
N ARG A 10 34.40 50.92 54.03
CA ARG A 10 35.13 50.76 52.76
C ARG A 10 36.63 51.03 52.87
N LEU A 11 37.43 50.39 51.99
CA LEU A 11 38.49 51.04 51.21
C LEU A 11 38.86 50.17 49.99
N THR A 12 38.86 50.81 48.83
CA THR A 12 39.35 50.36 47.52
C THR A 12 40.83 50.70 47.35
N ASN A 13 41.61 49.87 46.63
CA ASN A 13 42.75 50.19 45.72
C ASN A 13 43.46 48.86 45.36
N ALA A 14 43.47 48.40 44.11
CA ALA A 14 44.26 48.83 42.95
C ALA A 14 45.69 48.23 42.90
N VAL A 15 45.80 47.18 42.06
CA VAL A 15 46.85 46.79 41.09
C VAL A 15 48.30 47.28 41.29
N VAL A 16 49.27 46.35 41.20
CA VAL A 16 50.42 46.29 40.25
C VAL A 16 51.50 45.36 40.81
N GLY A 17 52.05 44.46 39.98
CA GLY A 17 53.32 43.79 40.25
C GLY A 17 53.44 42.41 39.60
N GLY A 18 53.79 42.38 38.32
CA GLY A 18 54.09 41.13 37.60
C GLY A 18 55.47 40.57 37.95
N CYS A 19 55.60 39.25 37.77
CA CYS A 19 56.83 38.57 37.37
C CYS A 19 56.45 37.38 36.48
N ILE A 20 56.97 37.41 35.25
CA ILE A 20 56.80 36.42 34.19
C ILE A 20 57.75 35.25 34.47
N ALA A 21 57.21 34.02 34.44
CA ALA A 21 57.98 32.83 34.07
C ALA A 21 57.26 32.13 32.91
N LEU A 22 57.93 32.15 31.77
CA LEU A 22 57.51 31.68 30.47
C LEU A 22 57.85 30.18 30.32
N ALA A 23 56.89 29.33 29.95
CA ALA A 23 57.18 28.03 29.33
C ALA A 23 56.02 27.53 28.45
N MET A 24 56.27 27.55 27.14
CA MET A 24 55.82 26.62 26.09
C MET A 24 54.35 26.63 25.60
N LEU A 25 54.11 27.49 24.59
CA LEU A 25 53.51 27.22 23.26
C LEU A 25 52.27 26.31 23.14
N GLY A 26 51.11 26.96 22.99
CA GLY A 26 49.97 26.46 22.22
C GLY A 26 49.22 27.66 21.62
N THR A 27 49.35 27.87 20.31
CA THR A 27 48.74 29.00 19.59
C THR A 27 47.21 28.87 19.57
N THR A 28 46.51 29.74 20.30
CA THR A 28 45.08 29.97 20.11
C THR A 28 44.87 30.97 18.97
N GLY A 29 44.58 30.44 17.78
CA GLY A 29 44.03 31.24 16.69
C GLY A 29 42.63 31.73 17.07
N LEU A 30 42.45 33.04 17.10
CA LEU A 30 41.14 33.67 17.20
C LEU A 30 40.40 33.42 15.88
N VAL A 31 39.55 32.40 15.83
CA VAL A 31 38.66 32.19 14.68
C VAL A 31 37.54 33.23 14.79
N VAL A 32 37.62 34.29 14.00
CA VAL A 32 36.45 35.13 13.71
C VAL A 32 35.52 34.24 12.88
N ALA A 33 34.55 33.61 13.53
CA ALA A 33 33.48 32.95 12.82
C ALA A 33 32.76 34.01 11.97
N GLY A 34 32.92 33.92 10.64
CA GLY A 34 32.12 34.71 9.72
C GLY A 34 30.65 34.51 10.06
N VAL A 35 29.92 35.61 10.23
CA VAL A 35 28.46 35.56 10.38
C VAL A 35 27.91 34.88 9.13
N ALA A 36 27.47 33.63 9.28
CA ALA A 36 26.74 32.95 8.23
C ALA A 36 25.45 33.75 8.01
N ASN A 37 25.34 34.44 6.87
CA ASN A 37 24.10 35.09 6.49
C ASN A 37 23.02 34.01 6.41
N ALA A 38 22.04 34.09 7.30
CA ALA A 38 20.96 33.10 7.37
C ALA A 38 20.27 33.03 6.01
N THR A 39 20.30 31.88 5.35
CA THR A 39 19.55 31.67 4.11
C THR A 39 18.20 31.05 4.42
N THR A 40 17.14 31.50 3.77
CA THR A 40 15.77 31.02 3.99
C THR A 40 15.20 30.42 2.70
N THR A 41 14.53 29.29 2.80
CA THR A 41 13.80 28.72 1.66
C THR A 41 12.53 29.54 1.39
N MET A 42 12.38 29.99 0.16
CA MET A 42 11.26 30.80 -0.32
C MET A 42 10.66 30.16 -1.57
N THR A 43 9.38 30.38 -1.83
CA THR A 43 8.70 29.92 -3.05
C THR A 43 8.25 31.11 -3.90
N ALA A 44 8.39 30.97 -5.22
CA ALA A 44 7.87 31.95 -6.17
C ALA A 44 6.34 31.93 -6.17
N THR A 45 5.71 33.10 -6.01
CA THR A 45 4.24 33.22 -5.97
C THR A 45 3.63 33.29 -7.38
N THR A 46 4.45 33.57 -8.39
CA THR A 46 4.09 33.69 -9.80
C THR A 46 5.31 33.38 -10.67
N TRP A 47 5.14 33.40 -12.00
CA TRP A 47 6.27 33.40 -12.93
C TRP A 47 7.11 34.66 -12.73
N VAL A 48 8.37 34.52 -12.33
CA VAL A 48 9.23 35.66 -12.00
C VAL A 48 10.63 35.53 -12.58
N ASN A 49 11.15 36.65 -13.09
CA ASN A 49 12.50 36.75 -13.62
C ASN A 49 13.53 36.81 -12.49
N MET A 50 14.48 35.88 -12.51
CA MET A 50 15.70 35.91 -11.72
C MET A 50 16.78 36.67 -12.51
N ARG A 51 17.37 37.71 -11.94
CA ARG A 51 18.28 38.66 -12.63
C ARG A 51 19.72 38.57 -12.13
N SER A 52 20.67 39.08 -12.91
CA SER A 52 22.10 39.08 -12.55
C SER A 52 22.47 40.08 -11.44
N GLY A 53 21.58 41.01 -11.08
CA GLY A 53 21.77 41.98 -10.00
C GLY A 53 20.45 42.55 -9.47
N PRO A 54 20.45 43.27 -8.33
CA PRO A 54 19.25 43.72 -7.61
C PRO A 54 18.58 44.97 -8.24
N SER A 55 18.25 44.89 -9.53
CA SER A 55 17.53 45.94 -10.25
C SER A 55 16.84 45.37 -11.49
N THR A 56 15.76 46.02 -11.92
CA THR A 56 15.07 45.69 -13.18
C THR A 56 15.89 45.98 -14.43
N SER A 57 16.96 46.79 -14.34
CA SER A 57 17.91 47.06 -15.43
C SER A 57 18.96 45.95 -15.63
N ASN A 58 19.10 45.02 -14.68
CA ASN A 58 20.01 43.88 -14.81
C ASN A 58 19.41 42.77 -15.69
N GLY A 59 20.27 42.07 -16.44
CA GLY A 59 19.85 40.98 -17.34
C GLY A 59 19.18 39.81 -16.61
N VAL A 60 18.20 39.17 -17.27
CA VAL A 60 17.51 37.98 -16.75
C VAL A 60 18.40 36.75 -16.96
N VAL A 61 18.64 35.97 -15.91
CA VAL A 61 19.46 34.76 -15.92
C VAL A 61 18.64 33.47 -15.81
N ALA A 62 17.40 33.54 -15.30
CA ALA A 62 16.42 32.45 -15.35
C ALA A 62 15.01 32.99 -15.12
N VAL A 63 14.00 32.14 -15.34
CA VAL A 63 12.61 32.38 -14.94
C VAL A 63 12.21 31.28 -13.97
N LEU A 64 11.68 31.65 -12.80
CA LEU A 64 11.12 30.73 -11.82
C LEU A 64 9.62 30.55 -12.09
N SER A 65 9.14 29.32 -11.97
CA SER A 65 7.72 28.96 -12.07
C SER A 65 6.98 29.11 -10.73
N PRO A 66 5.65 29.32 -10.71
CA PRO A 66 4.89 29.38 -9.46
C PRO A 66 5.09 28.13 -8.60
N SER A 67 5.24 28.32 -7.28
CA SER A 67 5.59 27.28 -6.28
C SER A 67 7.01 26.71 -6.37
N GLU A 68 7.85 27.15 -7.32
CA GLU A 68 9.25 26.74 -7.39
C GLU A 68 10.03 27.27 -6.19
N SER A 69 10.81 26.39 -5.55
CA SER A 69 11.55 26.71 -4.32
C SER A 69 12.97 27.18 -4.62
N VAL A 70 13.39 28.23 -3.93
CA VAL A 70 14.75 28.79 -3.99
C VAL A 70 15.27 29.08 -2.59
N THR A 71 16.59 29.02 -2.42
CA THR A 71 17.26 29.42 -1.19
C THR A 71 17.61 30.90 -1.30
N ALA A 72 16.95 31.77 -0.54
CA ALA A 72 17.17 33.21 -0.53
C ALA A 72 18.17 33.63 0.56
N SER A 73 19.02 34.61 0.26
CA SER A 73 19.87 35.29 1.25
C SER A 73 18.99 35.98 2.29
N GLY A 74 19.36 35.93 3.57
CA GLY A 74 18.63 36.62 4.63
C GLY A 74 18.73 38.15 4.61
N THR A 75 19.53 38.70 3.68
CA THR A 75 19.66 40.13 3.46
C THR A 75 18.96 40.53 2.16
N VAL A 76 18.23 41.65 2.21
CA VAL A 76 17.60 42.29 1.06
C VAL A 76 18.48 43.47 0.63
N SER A 77 18.81 43.56 -0.66
CA SER A 77 19.49 44.71 -1.25
C SER A 77 18.54 45.41 -2.21
N GLY A 78 18.15 46.66 -1.91
CA GLY A 78 17.25 47.44 -2.77
C GLY A 78 15.88 46.79 -3.03
N GLY A 79 15.38 45.95 -2.12
CA GLY A 79 14.14 45.19 -2.30
C GLY A 79 14.29 43.83 -3.01
N TRP A 80 15.52 43.38 -3.29
CA TRP A 80 15.81 42.11 -3.94
C TRP A 80 16.49 41.12 -3.00
N TYR A 81 16.09 39.87 -3.08
CA TYR A 81 16.81 38.74 -2.48
C TYR A 81 17.80 38.18 -3.48
N GLN A 82 19.03 37.87 -3.04
CA GLN A 82 19.87 36.95 -3.81
C GLN A 82 19.35 35.54 -3.55
N VAL A 83 19.10 34.75 -4.60
CA VAL A 83 18.53 33.42 -4.51
C VAL A 83 19.37 32.41 -5.25
N THR A 84 19.37 31.17 -4.78
CA THR A 84 19.99 30.03 -5.45
C THR A 84 18.97 28.93 -5.70
N THR A 85 18.87 28.44 -6.93
CA THR A 85 17.97 27.34 -7.29
C THR A 85 18.51 26.00 -6.83
N ALA A 86 17.67 24.95 -6.82
CA ALA A 86 18.11 23.59 -6.48
C ALA A 86 19.24 23.05 -7.39
N LYS A 87 19.38 23.60 -8.61
CA LYS A 87 20.45 23.26 -9.56
C LYS A 87 21.72 24.10 -9.36
N GLY A 88 21.79 24.92 -8.31
CA GLY A 88 22.95 25.74 -7.96
C GLY A 88 23.09 27.06 -8.73
N LEU A 89 22.08 27.47 -9.52
CA LEU A 89 22.13 28.74 -10.24
C LEU A 89 21.77 29.90 -9.30
N THR A 90 22.63 30.90 -9.18
CA THR A 90 22.43 32.08 -8.33
C THR A 90 22.00 33.30 -9.14
N GLY A 91 21.07 34.09 -8.61
CA GLY A 91 20.63 35.37 -9.18
C GLY A 91 19.83 36.19 -8.17
N TRP A 92 19.09 37.19 -8.62
CA TRP A 92 18.34 38.12 -7.78
C TRP A 92 16.86 38.15 -8.15
N VAL A 93 15.97 38.08 -7.17
CA VAL A 93 14.51 38.11 -7.35
C VAL A 93 13.90 39.16 -6.44
N TYR A 94 12.97 39.95 -6.96
CA TYR A 94 12.32 41.02 -6.21
C TYR A 94 11.40 40.42 -5.14
N GLN A 95 11.53 40.92 -3.90
CA GLN A 95 10.96 40.31 -2.70
C GLN A 95 9.45 40.05 -2.78
N ASN A 96 8.68 40.90 -3.48
CA ASN A 96 7.22 40.80 -3.56
C ASN A 96 6.73 39.55 -4.31
N TYR A 97 7.62 38.87 -5.04
CA TYR A 97 7.29 37.65 -5.79
C TYR A 97 7.79 36.38 -5.11
N LEU A 98 8.36 36.50 -3.91
CA LEU A 98 8.80 35.40 -3.08
C LEU A 98 8.02 35.39 -1.78
N LYS A 99 7.43 34.24 -1.45
CA LYS A 99 6.84 33.99 -0.15
C LYS A 99 7.81 33.12 0.65
N ALA A 100 8.05 33.48 1.91
CA ALA A 100 8.74 32.58 2.83
C ALA A 100 7.99 31.25 2.84
N SER A 101 8.70 30.19 2.46
CA SER A 101 8.18 28.86 2.74
C SER A 101 8.17 28.77 4.25
N GLU A 102 7.00 28.60 4.85
CA GLU A 102 6.85 28.53 6.30
C GLU A 102 7.80 27.44 6.83
N SER A 103 8.95 27.88 7.35
CA SER A 103 9.79 27.05 8.21
C SER A 103 8.95 26.79 9.43
N ALA A 104 8.48 25.54 9.57
CA ALA A 104 7.83 25.08 10.78
C ALA A 104 8.69 25.52 11.98
N PRO A 105 8.11 26.20 12.98
CA PRO A 105 8.87 26.69 14.11
C PRO A 105 9.57 25.52 14.80
N ALA A 106 10.79 25.77 15.30
CA ALA A 106 11.39 24.91 16.31
C ALA A 106 10.38 24.80 17.47
N PRO A 107 9.95 23.60 17.87
CA PRO A 107 8.96 23.46 18.92
C PRO A 107 9.60 23.84 20.24
N SER A 108 9.28 25.04 20.75
CA SER A 108 9.07 25.20 22.18
C SER A 108 7.97 24.22 22.54
N ALA A 109 8.32 23.22 23.34
CA ALA A 109 7.48 22.08 23.68
C ALA A 109 6.01 22.50 23.86
N PRO A 110 5.13 22.17 22.89
CA PRO A 110 3.76 21.96 23.25
C PRO A 110 3.81 20.77 24.21
N THR A 111 3.08 20.84 25.31
CA THR A 111 2.66 19.62 26.00
C THR A 111 1.68 18.92 25.04
N GLU A 112 2.22 18.36 23.95
CA GLU A 112 1.49 17.56 23.00
C GLU A 112 1.02 16.37 23.81
N SER A 113 -0.29 16.33 24.06
CA SER A 113 -0.91 15.19 24.70
C SER A 113 -0.45 13.95 23.94
N ALA A 114 0.01 12.94 24.67
CA ALA A 114 0.57 11.72 24.08
C ALA A 114 -0.28 11.26 22.90
N PRO A 115 0.33 10.89 21.75
CA PRO A 115 -0.41 10.57 20.54
C PRO A 115 -1.49 9.54 20.86
N VAL A 116 -2.76 9.92 20.66
CA VAL A 116 -3.90 9.05 20.95
C VAL A 116 -3.83 7.88 19.99
N THR A 117 -3.60 6.69 20.53
CA THR A 117 -3.48 5.46 19.74
C THR A 117 -4.85 4.85 19.53
N THR A 118 -5.20 4.54 18.30
CA THR A 118 -6.50 3.95 17.93
C THR A 118 -6.40 2.46 17.61
N SER A 119 -5.19 1.95 17.33
CA SER A 119 -4.91 0.54 16.97
C SER A 119 -3.43 0.23 17.12
N GLN A 120 -3.00 -0.97 16.72
CA GLN A 120 -1.60 -1.34 16.52
C GLN A 120 -1.37 -1.86 15.10
N ALA A 121 -0.13 -1.81 14.63
CA ALA A 121 0.32 -2.40 13.38
C ALA A 121 1.60 -3.19 13.60
N THR A 122 1.71 -4.35 12.96
CA THR A 122 2.91 -5.20 13.01
C THR A 122 3.67 -5.09 11.69
N THR A 123 5.00 -4.97 11.77
CA THR A 123 5.85 -4.88 10.59
C THR A 123 6.07 -6.26 9.95
N THR A 124 5.97 -6.34 8.62
CA THR A 124 6.18 -7.60 7.88
C THR A 124 7.65 -7.83 7.51
N ALA A 125 8.47 -6.78 7.58
CA ALA A 125 9.91 -6.78 7.34
C ALA A 125 10.59 -5.71 8.21
N ALA A 126 11.92 -5.69 8.24
CA ALA A 126 12.64 -4.55 8.80
C ALA A 126 12.38 -3.33 7.91
N VAL A 127 11.88 -2.22 8.48
CA VAL A 127 11.37 -1.08 7.70
C VAL A 127 11.78 0.26 8.32
N ASN A 128 12.11 1.22 7.44
CA ASN A 128 12.45 2.59 7.85
C ASN A 128 11.24 3.31 8.45
N VAL A 129 11.45 3.91 9.61
CA VAL A 129 10.53 4.83 10.29
C VAL A 129 10.93 6.25 9.90
N ARG A 130 9.98 7.06 9.42
CA ARG A 130 10.24 8.39 8.87
C ARG A 130 9.54 9.50 9.62
N SER A 131 10.05 10.72 9.47
CA SER A 131 9.47 11.93 10.08
C SER A 131 8.17 12.39 9.41
N GLY A 132 7.85 11.93 8.19
CA GLY A 132 6.63 12.28 7.46
C GLY A 132 6.25 11.26 6.38
N PRO A 133 5.05 11.39 5.77
CA PRO A 133 4.49 10.43 4.82
C PRO A 133 5.11 10.56 3.43
N GLY A 134 6.28 9.96 3.23
CA GLY A 134 6.96 9.95 1.92
C GLY A 134 8.42 9.52 2.01
N THR A 135 8.99 9.12 0.87
CA THR A 135 10.41 8.74 0.77
C THR A 135 11.36 9.94 0.86
N SER A 136 10.85 11.16 0.63
CA SER A 136 11.58 12.43 0.78
C SER A 136 11.75 12.89 2.23
N TYR A 137 10.99 12.32 3.18
CA TYR A 137 11.10 12.63 4.61
C TYR A 137 12.25 11.85 5.25
N ALA A 138 12.93 12.47 6.22
CA ALA A 138 14.09 11.88 6.90
C ALA A 138 13.76 10.55 7.58
N VAL A 139 14.69 9.60 7.51
CA VAL A 139 14.64 8.34 8.28
C VAL A 139 15.07 8.66 9.71
N VAL A 140 14.22 8.35 10.68
CA VAL A 140 14.46 8.61 12.12
C VAL A 140 14.69 7.33 12.92
N GLY A 141 14.58 6.17 12.27
CA GLY A 141 14.81 4.87 12.88
C GLY A 141 14.44 3.72 11.96
N VAL A 142 14.60 2.49 12.47
CA VAL A 142 14.21 1.26 11.79
C VAL A 142 13.36 0.45 12.76
N ALA A 143 12.18 0.02 12.32
CA ALA A 143 11.38 -0.96 13.03
C ALA A 143 11.78 -2.36 12.55
N ALA A 144 12.14 -3.25 13.46
CA ALA A 144 12.53 -4.62 13.10
C ALA A 144 11.32 -5.39 12.54
N LYS A 145 11.55 -6.49 11.82
CA LYS A 145 10.47 -7.38 11.37
C LYS A 145 9.72 -7.96 12.57
N GLY A 146 8.38 -7.97 12.52
CA GLY A 146 7.53 -8.48 13.59
C GLY A 146 7.34 -7.51 14.76
N SER A 147 7.90 -6.30 14.70
CA SER A 147 7.65 -5.26 15.69
C SER A 147 6.21 -4.78 15.62
N THR A 148 5.55 -4.70 16.76
CA THR A 148 4.20 -4.14 16.88
C THR A 148 4.29 -2.71 17.40
N LEU A 149 3.68 -1.78 16.68
CA LEU A 149 3.70 -0.35 16.97
C LEU A 149 2.26 0.17 17.08
N PRO A 150 1.93 0.99 18.10
CA PRO A 150 0.64 1.66 18.14
C PRO A 150 0.46 2.58 16.93
N THR A 151 -0.76 2.75 16.44
CA THR A 151 -1.10 3.66 15.34
C THR A 151 -2.02 4.76 15.83
N THR A 152 -1.84 5.98 15.32
CA THR A 152 -2.74 7.11 15.63
C THR A 152 -4.04 7.05 14.82
N GLY A 153 -4.06 6.24 13.76
CA GLY A 153 -5.18 6.12 12.82
C GLY A 153 -5.07 7.05 11.61
N LYS A 154 -4.08 7.94 11.58
CA LYS A 154 -3.82 8.79 10.41
C LYS A 154 -3.10 8.01 9.31
N THR A 155 -3.51 8.26 8.07
CA THR A 155 -2.86 7.74 6.86
C THR A 155 -2.70 8.85 5.82
N SER A 156 -1.68 8.74 4.97
CA SER A 156 -1.45 9.69 3.87
C SER A 156 -0.58 9.03 2.80
N GLY A 157 -1.06 9.00 1.54
CA GLY A 157 -0.26 8.58 0.39
C GLY A 157 0.40 7.20 0.48
N GLY A 158 -0.24 6.21 1.13
CA GLY A 158 0.34 4.89 1.35
C GLY A 158 1.28 4.78 2.56
N TRP A 159 1.22 5.75 3.48
CA TRP A 159 1.93 5.76 4.76
C TRP A 159 0.93 5.75 5.91
N THR A 160 1.32 5.10 7.01
CA THR A 160 0.55 5.02 8.26
C THR A 160 1.33 5.69 9.38
N GLU A 161 0.65 6.53 10.17
CA GLU A 161 1.23 7.19 11.34
C GLU A 161 1.20 6.24 12.55
N VAL A 162 2.39 5.89 13.04
CA VAL A 162 2.68 5.01 14.17
C VAL A 162 3.29 5.78 15.33
N VAL A 163 3.21 5.25 16.55
CA VAL A 163 3.97 5.73 17.70
C VAL A 163 5.26 4.93 17.79
N PHE A 164 6.39 5.59 17.52
CA PHE A 164 7.72 5.00 17.58
C PHE A 164 8.61 5.83 18.51
N SER A 165 9.21 5.17 19.51
CA SER A 165 9.96 5.84 20.60
C SER A 165 9.18 6.97 21.27
N GLY A 166 7.87 6.76 21.47
CA GLY A 166 6.98 7.73 22.13
C GLY A 166 6.51 8.90 21.24
N GLN A 167 6.89 8.95 19.96
CA GLN A 167 6.55 10.04 19.05
C GLN A 167 5.78 9.55 17.81
N ALA A 168 4.90 10.39 17.28
CA ALA A 168 4.18 10.10 16.02
C ALA A 168 5.16 10.12 14.83
N ARG A 169 5.23 9.01 14.08
CA ARG A 169 6.15 8.77 12.97
C ARG A 169 5.44 8.03 11.84
N TRP A 170 6.07 7.93 10.67
CA TRP A 170 5.44 7.38 9.48
C TRP A 170 6.19 6.14 8.97
N ILE A 171 5.44 5.07 8.71
CA ILE A 171 5.95 3.85 8.05
C ILE A 171 5.09 3.60 6.81
N SER A 172 5.70 3.08 5.74
CA SER A 172 4.96 2.70 4.54
C SER A 172 3.99 1.57 4.86
N THR A 173 2.71 1.77 4.51
CA THR A 173 1.61 0.83 4.81
C THR A 173 1.85 -0.55 4.21
N ASN A 174 2.61 -0.67 3.11
CA ASN A 174 2.96 -1.95 2.48
C ASN A 174 3.76 -2.89 3.40
N TYR A 175 4.44 -2.33 4.41
CA TYR A 175 5.23 -3.09 5.37
C TYR A 175 4.54 -3.24 6.72
N LEU A 176 3.26 -2.86 6.81
CA LEU A 176 2.47 -2.94 8.03
C LEU A 176 1.25 -3.83 7.80
N THR A 177 1.04 -4.77 8.72
CA THR A 177 -0.28 -5.35 8.95
C THR A 177 -0.92 -4.59 10.10
N THR A 178 -1.93 -3.76 9.81
CA THR A 178 -2.73 -3.11 10.86
C THR A 178 -3.61 -4.14 11.57
N GLY A 179 -3.48 -4.25 12.89
CA GLY A 179 -4.36 -5.06 13.73
C GLY A 179 -3.78 -5.31 15.12
N THR A 180 -4.15 -4.48 16.10
CA THR A 180 -4.91 -5.07 17.21
C THR A 180 -6.34 -5.23 16.67
N PRO A 181 -7.04 -6.33 16.93
CA PRO A 181 -8.40 -6.55 16.44
C PRO A 181 -9.31 -5.42 16.94
N SER A 182 -9.61 -4.44 16.08
CA SER A 182 -10.74 -3.56 16.31
C SER A 182 -11.99 -4.38 16.02
N THR A 183 -12.74 -4.63 17.09
CA THR A 183 -14.00 -5.38 17.11
C THR A 183 -15.11 -4.61 16.39
N SER A 184 -15.05 -4.44 15.07
CA SER A 184 -16.32 -4.21 14.36
C SER A 184 -17.13 -5.48 14.56
N ARG A 185 -18.19 -5.39 15.36
CA ARG A 185 -19.09 -6.52 15.62
C ARG A 185 -19.72 -6.93 14.29
N PRO A 186 -19.83 -8.24 13.99
CA PRO A 186 -20.62 -8.71 12.87
C PRO A 186 -22.02 -8.09 12.91
N ALA A 187 -22.42 -7.43 11.82
CA ALA A 187 -23.75 -6.86 11.63
C ALA A 187 -24.63 -7.73 10.71
N GLY A 188 -24.03 -8.68 10.01
CA GLY A 188 -24.70 -9.63 9.15
C GLY A 188 -23.70 -10.60 8.53
N GLN A 189 -24.19 -11.43 7.62
CA GLN A 189 -23.34 -12.35 6.87
C GLN A 189 -23.72 -12.31 5.40
N VAL A 190 -22.70 -12.51 4.56
CA VAL A 190 -22.90 -12.70 3.13
C VAL A 190 -22.19 -13.94 2.64
N ARG A 191 -22.72 -14.52 1.57
CA ARG A 191 -22.03 -15.51 0.75
C ARG A 191 -21.53 -14.84 -0.52
N THR A 192 -20.28 -15.08 -0.87
CA THR A 192 -19.75 -14.64 -2.17
C THR A 192 -20.30 -15.52 -3.28
N THR A 193 -20.74 -14.90 -4.38
CA THR A 193 -21.18 -15.61 -5.59
C THR A 193 -20.05 -15.75 -6.62
N ALA A 194 -18.88 -15.17 -6.32
CA ALA A 194 -17.70 -15.13 -7.18
C ALA A 194 -16.42 -15.05 -6.35
N ASN A 195 -15.27 -15.23 -7.00
CA ASN A 195 -13.98 -14.91 -6.41
C ASN A 195 -13.82 -13.38 -6.35
N LEU A 196 -13.58 -12.82 -5.17
CA LEU A 196 -13.56 -11.37 -4.93
C LEU A 196 -12.24 -10.90 -4.35
N TYR A 197 -11.72 -9.77 -4.82
CA TYR A 197 -10.55 -9.15 -4.20
C TYR A 197 -10.87 -8.66 -2.79
N LEU A 198 -9.99 -8.99 -1.85
CA LEU A 198 -10.00 -8.46 -0.48
C LEU A 198 -9.32 -7.09 -0.48
N ARG A 199 -10.09 -6.03 -0.73
CA ARG A 199 -9.56 -4.67 -0.80
C ARG A 199 -9.32 -4.05 0.57
N THR A 200 -8.37 -3.12 0.62
CA THR A 200 -8.05 -2.32 1.81
C THR A 200 -8.99 -1.12 1.99
N GLY A 201 -9.86 -0.84 1.02
CA GLY A 201 -10.89 0.20 1.09
C GLY A 201 -12.02 0.00 0.07
N GLY A 202 -13.12 0.76 0.24
CA GLY A 202 -14.41 0.57 -0.44
C GLY A 202 -14.50 1.07 -1.88
N SER A 203 -13.40 1.04 -2.64
CA SER A 203 -13.39 1.37 -4.07
C SER A 203 -12.24 0.67 -4.81
N THR A 204 -12.25 0.73 -6.14
CA THR A 204 -11.18 0.17 -6.99
C THR A 204 -9.83 0.86 -6.85
N ALA A 205 -9.79 2.08 -6.31
CA ALA A 205 -8.56 2.84 -6.07
C ALA A 205 -7.68 2.24 -4.94
N TYR A 206 -8.27 1.42 -4.07
CA TYR A 206 -7.56 0.76 -2.98
C TYR A 206 -6.93 -0.56 -3.43
N SER A 207 -5.73 -0.82 -2.93
CA SER A 207 -5.01 -2.09 -3.11
C SER A 207 -5.79 -3.26 -2.52
N TYR A 208 -5.42 -4.47 -2.91
CA TYR A 208 -6.00 -5.70 -2.36
C TYR A 208 -4.91 -6.57 -1.73
N THR A 209 -5.29 -7.35 -0.72
CA THR A 209 -4.36 -8.23 0.02
C THR A 209 -4.53 -9.71 -0.33
N GLY A 210 -5.48 -10.03 -1.21
CA GLY A 210 -5.74 -11.39 -1.65
C GLY A 210 -7.09 -11.51 -2.35
N VAL A 211 -7.51 -12.75 -2.56
CA VAL A 211 -8.79 -13.11 -3.16
C VAL A 211 -9.57 -13.98 -2.18
N LEU A 212 -10.82 -13.60 -1.92
CA LEU A 212 -11.83 -14.39 -1.24
C LEU A 212 -12.53 -15.28 -2.27
N PRO A 213 -12.44 -16.62 -2.18
CA PRO A 213 -13.07 -17.51 -3.14
C PRO A 213 -14.59 -17.37 -3.22
N ALA A 214 -15.18 -17.82 -4.33
CA ALA A 214 -16.63 -18.02 -4.46
C ALA A 214 -17.15 -18.99 -3.41
N ASN A 215 -18.42 -18.84 -3.03
CA ASN A 215 -19.09 -19.58 -1.95
C ASN A 215 -18.50 -19.37 -0.56
N SER A 216 -17.60 -18.41 -0.39
CA SER A 216 -17.10 -18.03 0.93
C SER A 216 -18.21 -17.38 1.74
N VAL A 217 -18.30 -17.74 3.01
CA VAL A 217 -19.23 -17.12 3.97
C VAL A 217 -18.40 -16.20 4.86
N VAL A 218 -18.79 -14.92 4.96
CA VAL A 218 -18.05 -13.91 5.73
C VAL A 218 -19.01 -13.02 6.52
N ASP A 219 -18.55 -12.61 7.70
CA ASP A 219 -19.23 -11.62 8.52
C ASP A 219 -19.07 -10.23 7.90
N THR A 220 -20.16 -9.47 7.79
CA THR A 220 -20.13 -8.06 7.39
C THR A 220 -20.08 -7.16 8.61
N THR A 221 -19.45 -5.98 8.48
CA THR A 221 -19.44 -4.97 9.55
C THR A 221 -20.69 -4.07 9.52
N GLY A 222 -21.52 -4.23 8.48
CA GLY A 222 -22.68 -3.38 8.21
C GLY A 222 -22.33 -2.11 7.42
N ARG A 223 -21.04 -1.81 7.23
CA ARG A 223 -20.61 -0.69 6.39
C ARG A 223 -20.58 -1.08 4.93
N THR A 224 -21.18 -0.25 4.09
CA THR A 224 -21.22 -0.41 2.65
C THR A 224 -20.98 0.93 1.96
N THR A 225 -20.40 0.88 0.76
CA THR A 225 -20.52 1.93 -0.26
C THR A 225 -21.56 1.46 -1.29
N SER A 226 -21.75 2.24 -2.36
CA SER A 226 -22.58 1.82 -3.49
C SER A 226 -22.08 0.53 -4.16
N GLU A 227 -20.78 0.26 -4.11
CA GLU A 227 -20.15 -0.85 -4.84
C GLU A 227 -19.47 -1.90 -3.95
N TYR A 228 -19.16 -1.58 -2.69
CA TYR A 228 -18.38 -2.44 -1.80
C TYR A 228 -19.00 -2.61 -0.42
N THR A 229 -18.92 -3.83 0.10
CA THR A 229 -19.32 -4.20 1.47
C THR A 229 -18.06 -4.45 2.29
N GLU A 230 -17.99 -3.84 3.48
CA GLU A 230 -16.93 -4.12 4.45
C GLU A 230 -17.25 -5.42 5.22
N ILE A 231 -16.25 -6.29 5.28
CA ILE A 231 -16.29 -7.62 5.89
C ILE A 231 -15.18 -7.78 6.93
N LEU A 232 -15.39 -8.69 7.87
CA LEU A 232 -14.33 -9.23 8.72
C LEU A 232 -13.65 -10.40 8.01
N HIS A 233 -12.36 -10.29 7.79
CA HIS A 233 -11.54 -11.36 7.22
C HIS A 233 -10.24 -11.49 8.00
N ALA A 234 -9.99 -12.69 8.57
CA ALA A 234 -8.81 -12.97 9.39
C ALA A 234 -8.56 -11.94 10.51
N GLY A 235 -9.62 -11.48 11.17
CA GLY A 235 -9.53 -10.48 12.25
C GLY A 235 -9.30 -9.04 11.77
N GLN A 236 -9.39 -8.77 10.47
CA GLN A 236 -9.21 -7.43 9.91
C GLN A 236 -10.38 -7.04 9.01
N ASN A 237 -10.65 -5.74 8.91
CA ASN A 237 -11.67 -5.22 8.00
C ASN A 237 -11.14 -5.26 6.55
N ARG A 238 -11.95 -5.77 5.63
CA ARG A 238 -11.67 -5.83 4.19
C ARG A 238 -12.91 -5.46 3.40
N TRP A 239 -12.73 -5.04 2.16
CA TRP A 239 -13.83 -4.63 1.30
C TRP A 239 -13.96 -5.58 0.11
N ILE A 240 -15.17 -6.08 -0.13
CA ILE A 240 -15.50 -6.95 -1.26
C ILE A 240 -16.63 -6.32 -2.08
N ALA A 241 -16.70 -6.61 -3.38
CA ALA A 241 -17.70 -6.01 -4.25
C ALA A 241 -19.12 -6.50 -3.90
N THR A 242 -20.00 -5.56 -3.52
CA THR A 242 -21.37 -5.82 -3.01
C THR A 242 -22.21 -6.64 -3.99
N ARG A 243 -22.11 -6.33 -5.28
CA ARG A 243 -22.90 -6.99 -6.34
C ARG A 243 -22.68 -8.50 -6.49
N TYR A 244 -21.60 -9.04 -5.91
CA TYR A 244 -21.31 -10.48 -5.90
C TYR A 244 -21.46 -11.08 -4.51
N THR A 245 -22.35 -10.51 -3.71
CA THR A 245 -22.70 -11.01 -2.38
C THR A 245 -24.19 -11.32 -2.32
N SER A 246 -24.54 -12.43 -1.71
CA SER A 246 -25.91 -12.73 -1.31
C SER A 246 -26.01 -12.68 0.21
N ALA A 247 -26.97 -11.91 0.71
CA ALA A 247 -27.22 -11.84 2.14
C ALA A 247 -27.62 -13.23 2.68
N LEU A 248 -27.02 -13.62 3.80
CA LEU A 248 -27.43 -14.80 4.54
C LEU A 248 -28.28 -14.36 5.72
N THR A 249 -29.55 -14.74 5.71
CA THR A 249 -30.43 -14.65 6.88
C THR A 249 -30.21 -15.90 7.73
N SER A 250 -29.13 -15.93 8.52
CA SER A 250 -28.90 -17.02 9.46
C SER A 250 -29.15 -16.55 10.89
N THR A 251 -30.06 -17.22 11.59
CA THR A 251 -30.24 -17.10 13.05
C THR A 251 -29.26 -18.03 13.75
N ALA A 252 -27.97 -17.83 13.50
CA ALA A 252 -26.93 -18.58 14.20
C ALA A 252 -27.08 -18.35 15.72
N PRO A 253 -26.91 -19.40 16.56
CA PRO A 253 -26.91 -19.24 18.00
C PRO A 253 -25.92 -18.17 18.44
N ALA A 254 -26.24 -17.47 19.54
CA ALA A 254 -25.36 -16.44 20.07
C ALA A 254 -23.94 -17.01 20.30
N PRO A 255 -22.89 -16.34 19.80
CA PRO A 255 -21.52 -16.80 19.99
C PRO A 255 -21.16 -16.85 21.47
N ALA A 256 -20.62 -17.97 21.94
CA ALA A 256 -19.86 -17.98 23.18
C ALA A 256 -18.54 -17.21 22.98
N PRO A 257 -18.10 -16.41 23.97
CA PRO A 257 -16.74 -15.89 23.99
C PRO A 257 -15.74 -17.04 23.84
N ALA A 258 -14.71 -16.84 23.03
CA ALA A 258 -13.67 -17.86 22.87
C ALA A 258 -12.85 -17.98 24.16
N PRO A 259 -12.59 -19.18 24.67
CA PRO A 259 -11.45 -19.42 25.54
C PRO A 259 -10.15 -18.91 24.89
N GLY A 260 -9.14 -18.61 25.72
CA GLY A 260 -7.81 -18.24 25.22
C GLY A 260 -7.24 -19.32 24.29
N ALA A 261 -6.44 -18.91 23.31
CA ALA A 261 -5.79 -19.84 22.40
C ALA A 261 -4.79 -20.73 23.15
N THR A 262 -4.87 -22.04 22.92
CA THR A 262 -3.95 -23.04 23.50
C THR A 262 -3.07 -23.70 22.45
N GLY A 263 -3.36 -23.48 21.16
CA GLY A 263 -2.60 -24.05 20.06
C GLY A 263 -2.92 -23.44 18.70
N THR A 264 -2.36 -24.03 17.66
CA THR A 264 -2.59 -23.64 16.26
C THR A 264 -2.84 -24.88 15.41
N ALA A 265 -3.83 -24.81 14.51
CA ALA A 265 -4.09 -25.80 13.48
C ALA A 265 -4.12 -25.14 12.10
N TYR A 266 -3.75 -25.87 11.05
CA TYR A 266 -3.68 -25.37 9.68
C TYR A 266 -4.69 -26.09 8.81
N VAL A 267 -5.43 -25.33 7.98
CA VAL A 267 -6.40 -25.92 7.04
C VAL A 267 -5.68 -26.69 5.92
N THR A 268 -6.09 -27.93 5.65
CA THR A 268 -5.44 -28.80 4.65
C THR A 268 -6.17 -28.86 3.30
N VAL A 269 -7.45 -28.48 3.27
CA VAL A 269 -8.31 -28.45 2.07
C VAL A 269 -8.48 -27.05 1.50
N SER A 270 -8.87 -26.92 0.24
CA SER A 270 -9.03 -25.63 -0.46
C SER A 270 -9.95 -24.66 0.28
N THR A 271 -11.13 -25.13 0.71
CA THR A 271 -12.11 -24.38 1.50
C THR A 271 -12.69 -25.28 2.57
N LEU A 272 -12.79 -24.75 3.79
CA LEU A 272 -13.31 -25.41 4.97
C LEU A 272 -14.37 -24.52 5.63
N ASN A 273 -15.55 -25.08 5.85
CA ASN A 273 -16.64 -24.39 6.53
C ASN A 273 -16.34 -24.23 8.03
N VAL A 274 -16.59 -23.03 8.53
CA VAL A 274 -16.62 -22.67 9.94
C VAL A 274 -18.08 -22.71 10.40
N ARG A 275 -18.37 -23.48 11.45
CA ARG A 275 -19.71 -23.66 12.00
C ARG A 275 -19.89 -22.97 13.35
N ALA A 276 -21.12 -22.56 13.64
CA ALA A 276 -21.51 -21.95 14.91
C ALA A 276 -21.41 -22.94 16.08
N THR A 277 -21.78 -24.19 15.87
CA THR A 277 -21.76 -25.27 16.86
C THR A 277 -20.96 -26.48 16.35
N SER A 278 -20.66 -27.42 17.24
CA SER A 278 -19.97 -28.66 16.90
C SER A 278 -20.86 -29.66 16.15
N ALA A 279 -22.18 -29.42 16.07
CA ALA A 279 -23.11 -30.31 15.40
C ALA A 279 -22.81 -30.44 13.89
N SER A 280 -23.09 -31.60 13.31
CA SER A 280 -22.84 -31.88 11.89
C SER A 280 -23.67 -30.99 10.95
N ASP A 281 -24.86 -30.61 11.39
CA ASP A 281 -25.83 -29.72 10.74
C ASP A 281 -25.75 -28.25 11.23
N GLY A 282 -24.83 -27.93 12.13
CA GLY A 282 -24.70 -26.59 12.71
C GLY A 282 -24.49 -25.50 11.65
N VAL A 283 -25.13 -24.34 11.84
CA VAL A 283 -25.11 -23.23 10.86
C VAL A 283 -23.68 -22.87 10.44
N ILE A 284 -23.46 -22.77 9.13
CA ILE A 284 -22.19 -22.29 8.56
C ILE A 284 -22.15 -20.78 8.71
N VAL A 285 -21.13 -20.29 9.41
CA VAL A 285 -20.95 -18.89 9.78
C VAL A 285 -19.64 -18.31 9.25
N GLY A 286 -18.87 -19.09 8.50
CA GLY A 286 -17.64 -18.62 7.92
C GLY A 286 -17.02 -19.66 7.01
N THR A 287 -16.00 -19.25 6.27
CA THR A 287 -15.10 -20.15 5.55
C THR A 287 -13.65 -19.78 5.81
N VAL A 288 -12.81 -20.79 5.91
CA VAL A 288 -11.35 -20.69 5.97
C VAL A 288 -10.75 -21.53 4.85
N HIS A 289 -9.51 -21.26 4.47
CA HIS A 289 -8.88 -21.78 3.26
C HIS A 289 -7.55 -22.44 3.57
N ARG A 290 -7.09 -23.31 2.66
CA ARG A 290 -5.84 -24.06 2.80
C ARG A 290 -4.70 -23.17 3.27
N GLY A 291 -3.96 -23.63 4.26
CA GLY A 291 -2.81 -22.92 4.82
C GLY A 291 -3.17 -21.82 5.83
N ASN A 292 -4.45 -21.45 5.98
CA ASN A 292 -4.84 -20.57 7.09
C ASN A 292 -4.48 -21.23 8.43
N ALA A 293 -3.75 -20.50 9.26
CA ALA A 293 -3.49 -20.84 10.64
C ALA A 293 -4.71 -20.44 11.49
N LEU A 294 -5.24 -21.39 12.25
CA LEU A 294 -6.41 -21.26 13.10
C LEU A 294 -5.94 -21.36 14.55
N GLN A 295 -6.22 -20.35 15.36
CA GLN A 295 -6.02 -20.45 16.80
C GLN A 295 -7.02 -21.45 17.37
N THR A 296 -6.54 -22.49 18.05
CA THR A 296 -7.38 -23.54 18.66
C THR A 296 -7.50 -23.35 20.15
N THR A 297 -8.63 -23.76 20.72
CA THR A 297 -8.84 -23.73 22.19
C THR A 297 -8.49 -25.05 22.87
N GLY A 298 -8.24 -26.11 22.08
CA GLY A 298 -7.98 -27.47 22.57
C GLY A 298 -9.24 -28.30 22.80
N VAL A 299 -10.43 -27.70 22.65
CA VAL A 299 -11.70 -28.42 22.78
C VAL A 299 -12.03 -29.15 21.48
N GLU A 300 -12.38 -30.44 21.61
CA GLU A 300 -12.85 -31.27 20.50
C GLU A 300 -14.21 -31.89 20.81
N GLN A 301 -15.10 -31.90 19.82
CA GLN A 301 -16.43 -32.49 19.94
C GLN A 301 -16.96 -32.83 18.54
N ASN A 302 -17.67 -33.95 18.39
CA ASN A 302 -18.33 -34.33 17.13
C ASN A 302 -17.38 -34.34 15.90
N SER A 303 -16.15 -34.83 16.07
CA SER A 303 -15.08 -34.82 15.04
C SER A 303 -14.71 -33.40 14.55
N ARG A 304 -14.96 -32.38 15.37
CA ARG A 304 -14.59 -30.99 15.12
C ARG A 304 -13.68 -30.48 16.21
N ILE A 305 -12.80 -29.56 15.83
CA ILE A 305 -12.01 -28.78 16.78
C ILE A 305 -12.63 -27.39 16.94
N GLN A 306 -12.56 -26.85 18.16
CA GLN A 306 -12.96 -25.48 18.45
C GLN A 306 -11.82 -24.51 18.14
N ILE A 307 -12.13 -23.47 17.39
CA ILE A 307 -11.24 -22.41 16.96
C ILE A 307 -11.71 -21.04 17.44
N ILE A 308 -10.78 -20.09 17.48
CA ILE A 308 -11.09 -18.67 17.62
C ILE A 308 -11.23 -18.10 16.21
N HIS A 309 -12.43 -17.63 15.87
CA HIS A 309 -12.70 -16.99 14.57
C HIS A 309 -13.40 -15.66 14.83
N ASN A 310 -12.80 -14.55 14.37
CA ASN A 310 -13.27 -13.19 14.65
C ASN A 310 -13.54 -12.93 16.15
N GLY A 311 -12.69 -13.47 17.03
CA GLY A 311 -12.77 -13.28 18.48
C GLY A 311 -13.81 -14.15 19.21
N VAL A 312 -14.54 -15.03 18.51
CA VAL A 312 -15.57 -15.90 19.10
C VAL A 312 -15.29 -17.38 18.84
N ALA A 313 -15.83 -18.25 19.71
CA ALA A 313 -15.67 -19.70 19.58
C ALA A 313 -16.45 -20.23 18.36
N ARG A 314 -15.78 -20.97 17.49
CA ARG A 314 -16.35 -21.61 16.29
C ARG A 314 -15.76 -23.00 16.07
N TRP A 315 -16.33 -23.75 15.12
CA TRP A 315 -15.98 -25.16 14.91
C TRP A 315 -15.62 -25.48 13.47
N VAL A 316 -14.53 -26.23 13.27
CA VAL A 316 -14.11 -26.73 11.95
C VAL A 316 -13.88 -28.24 12.00
N TYR A 317 -14.00 -28.92 10.85
CA TYR A 317 -13.90 -30.37 10.79
C TYR A 317 -12.44 -30.82 10.94
N LYS A 318 -12.16 -31.61 11.99
CA LYS A 318 -10.79 -31.98 12.40
C LYS A 318 -9.99 -32.67 11.29
N PRO A 319 -10.55 -33.63 10.51
CA PRO A 319 -9.82 -34.28 9.42
C PRO A 319 -9.29 -33.33 8.32
N TYR A 320 -9.80 -32.10 8.24
CA TYR A 320 -9.35 -31.08 7.29
C TYR A 320 -8.38 -30.06 7.92
N THR A 321 -7.74 -30.45 9.02
CA THR A 321 -6.76 -29.64 9.74
C THR A 321 -5.50 -30.45 10.08
N SER A 322 -4.37 -29.76 10.26
CA SER A 322 -3.08 -30.33 10.67
C SER A 322 -2.42 -29.46 11.75
N THR A 323 -1.64 -30.04 12.65
CA THR A 323 -0.82 -29.28 13.62
C THR A 323 0.46 -28.72 13.00
N THR A 324 0.87 -29.25 11.85
CA THR A 324 1.95 -28.71 11.04
C THR A 324 1.38 -27.91 9.87
N PRO A 325 2.01 -26.77 9.49
CA PRO A 325 1.63 -26.06 8.29
C PRO A 325 1.68 -27.02 7.10
N PRO A 326 0.68 -27.04 6.20
CA PRO A 326 0.86 -27.71 4.93
C PRO A 326 2.08 -27.08 4.26
N SER A 327 2.93 -27.92 3.66
CA SER A 327 4.11 -27.44 2.94
C SER A 327 3.72 -26.25 2.05
N SER A 328 4.56 -25.21 2.03
CA SER A 328 4.45 -24.12 1.07
C SER A 328 4.49 -24.61 -0.38
N THR A 329 4.82 -25.90 -0.58
CA THR A 329 4.53 -26.65 -1.79
C THR A 329 3.16 -27.33 -1.66
N PRO A 330 2.13 -26.84 -2.35
CA PRO A 330 0.86 -27.52 -2.45
C PRO A 330 1.08 -28.93 -3.04
N ALA A 331 0.36 -29.94 -2.52
CA ALA A 331 0.04 -31.14 -3.32
C ALA A 331 -0.39 -30.70 -4.74
N PRO A 332 0.08 -31.35 -5.82
CA PRO A 332 0.15 -30.73 -7.13
C PRO A 332 -1.23 -30.36 -7.66
N SER A 333 -1.42 -29.06 -7.83
CA SER A 333 -2.17 -28.44 -8.93
C SER A 333 -1.66 -26.99 -9.08
N THR A 334 -0.33 -26.83 -9.04
CA THR A 334 0.37 -25.54 -9.19
C THR A 334 1.01 -25.35 -10.55
N SER A 335 0.95 -26.32 -11.46
CA SER A 335 1.34 -26.06 -12.84
C SER A 335 0.24 -25.22 -13.48
N VAL A 336 0.52 -23.93 -13.71
CA VAL A 336 -0.18 -23.23 -14.79
C VAL A 336 0.21 -23.96 -16.08
N SER A 337 -0.79 -24.47 -16.79
CA SER A 337 -0.54 -25.11 -18.08
C SER A 337 -0.22 -24.03 -19.10
N LEU A 338 0.99 -24.06 -19.66
CA LEU A 338 1.48 -23.09 -20.64
C LEU A 338 1.81 -23.76 -21.99
N PRO A 339 0.85 -24.42 -22.65
CA PRO A 339 1.12 -25.12 -23.90
C PRO A 339 1.62 -24.13 -24.96
N GLY A 340 2.79 -24.42 -25.54
CA GLY A 340 3.41 -23.59 -26.57
C GLY A 340 4.18 -22.37 -26.05
N TYR A 341 4.45 -22.27 -24.74
CA TYR A 341 5.19 -21.15 -24.15
C TYR A 341 6.61 -20.97 -24.72
N ASP A 342 7.35 -22.06 -24.92
CA ASP A 342 8.76 -22.00 -25.30
C ASP A 342 8.98 -21.26 -26.62
N ARG A 343 8.00 -21.38 -27.53
CA ARG A 343 8.00 -20.78 -28.87
C ARG A 343 7.33 -19.42 -28.95
N LEU A 344 6.91 -18.84 -27.81
CA LEU A 344 6.45 -17.46 -27.75
C LEU A 344 7.62 -16.48 -27.95
N ASN A 345 7.35 -15.36 -28.60
CA ASN A 345 8.29 -14.25 -28.68
C ASN A 345 8.45 -13.55 -27.32
N ALA A 346 9.39 -12.61 -27.22
CA ALA A 346 9.71 -11.94 -25.96
C ALA A 346 8.51 -11.14 -25.41
N ASN A 347 7.75 -10.47 -26.27
CA ASN A 347 6.60 -9.64 -25.88
C ASN A 347 5.47 -10.52 -25.30
N ALA A 348 5.16 -11.65 -25.96
CA ALA A 348 4.18 -12.61 -25.51
C ALA A 348 4.59 -13.25 -24.17
N LYS A 349 5.88 -13.59 -23.99
CA LYS A 349 6.41 -14.07 -22.70
C LYS A 349 6.27 -13.04 -21.57
N ARG A 350 6.48 -11.75 -21.85
CA ARG A 350 6.24 -10.67 -20.87
C ARG A 350 4.75 -10.57 -20.50
N ALA A 351 3.85 -10.70 -21.47
CA ALA A 351 2.41 -10.74 -21.22
C ALA A 351 2.02 -11.95 -20.35
N VAL A 352 2.57 -13.14 -20.61
CA VAL A 352 2.38 -14.31 -19.73
C VAL A 352 2.83 -14.01 -18.30
N GLY A 353 4.03 -13.46 -18.10
CA GLY A 353 4.53 -13.11 -16.76
C GLY A 353 3.58 -12.17 -16.01
N HIS A 354 3.11 -11.12 -16.68
CA HIS A 354 2.13 -10.20 -16.11
C HIS A 354 0.82 -10.90 -15.72
N VAL A 355 0.33 -11.83 -16.54
CA VAL A 355 -0.87 -12.60 -16.21
C VAL A 355 -0.66 -13.46 -14.97
N LEU A 356 0.48 -14.16 -14.89
CA LEU A 356 0.81 -15.01 -13.76
C LEU A 356 0.95 -14.22 -12.46
N ASP A 357 1.52 -13.03 -12.51
CA ASP A 357 1.74 -12.17 -11.34
C ASP A 357 0.44 -11.48 -10.87
N THR A 358 -0.46 -11.16 -11.80
CA THR A 358 -1.62 -10.29 -11.53
C THR A 358 -2.94 -11.07 -11.38
N TYR A 359 -3.05 -12.23 -12.03
CA TYR A 359 -4.31 -12.95 -12.20
C TYR A 359 -4.23 -14.38 -11.64
N PRO A 360 -4.30 -14.53 -10.30
CA PRO A 360 -4.06 -15.81 -9.62
C PRO A 360 -5.14 -16.89 -9.87
N LEU A 361 -6.22 -16.56 -10.57
CA LEU A 361 -7.27 -17.51 -10.94
C LEU A 361 -7.00 -18.19 -12.29
N ILE A 362 -6.04 -17.67 -13.08
CA ILE A 362 -5.69 -18.27 -14.36
C ILE A 362 -4.88 -19.54 -14.14
N ARG A 363 -5.34 -20.64 -14.75
CA ARG A 363 -4.73 -21.98 -14.64
C ARG A 363 -4.17 -22.51 -15.94
N THR A 364 -4.55 -21.91 -17.07
CA THR A 364 -4.06 -22.27 -18.39
C THR A 364 -3.87 -20.99 -19.22
N ILE A 365 -2.73 -20.88 -19.89
CA ILE A 365 -2.49 -19.85 -20.90
C ILE A 365 -2.01 -20.56 -22.16
N GLY A 366 -2.84 -20.57 -23.20
CA GLY A 366 -2.46 -21.09 -24.51
C GLY A 366 -1.42 -20.18 -25.17
N GLY A 367 -0.47 -20.76 -25.90
CA GLY A 367 0.57 -20.03 -26.62
C GLY A 367 0.71 -20.52 -28.06
N TYR A 368 1.94 -20.80 -28.49
CA TYR A 368 2.22 -21.29 -29.84
C TYR A 368 1.43 -22.56 -30.20
N ARG A 369 0.92 -22.60 -31.43
CA ARG A 369 0.42 -23.81 -32.11
C ARG A 369 0.83 -23.78 -33.58
N ALA A 370 1.09 -24.94 -34.17
CA ALA A 370 1.68 -25.05 -35.52
C ALA A 370 0.78 -24.50 -36.64
N SER A 371 -0.52 -24.44 -36.42
CA SER A 371 -1.49 -23.90 -37.37
C SER A 371 -2.63 -23.19 -36.65
N SER A 372 -3.34 -22.34 -37.38
CA SER A 372 -4.51 -21.61 -36.91
C SER A 372 -5.34 -21.19 -38.11
N SER A 373 -6.65 -21.39 -38.05
CA SER A 373 -7.57 -21.11 -39.17
C SER A 373 -7.91 -19.63 -39.34
N TYR A 374 -7.55 -18.77 -38.38
CA TYR A 374 -8.04 -17.39 -38.33
C TYR A 374 -6.94 -16.32 -38.25
N SER A 375 -5.75 -16.68 -37.76
CA SER A 375 -4.63 -15.72 -37.64
C SER A 375 -3.30 -16.45 -37.68
N SER A 376 -2.26 -15.75 -38.13
CA SER A 376 -0.89 -16.25 -38.10
C SER A 376 -0.21 -16.04 -36.74
N ASP A 377 -0.88 -15.45 -35.75
CA ASP A 377 -0.20 -15.00 -34.53
C ASP A 377 0.26 -16.15 -33.64
N HIS A 378 -0.59 -17.16 -33.39
CA HIS A 378 -0.12 -18.33 -32.64
C HIS A 378 0.98 -19.13 -33.37
N PRO A 379 0.88 -19.39 -34.69
CA PRO A 379 1.98 -19.97 -35.46
C PRO A 379 3.29 -19.17 -35.42
N ASN A 380 3.25 -17.86 -35.20
CA ASN A 380 4.44 -17.03 -35.07
C ASN A 380 4.84 -16.75 -33.61
N GLY A 381 4.18 -17.39 -32.62
CA GLY A 381 4.49 -17.17 -31.20
C GLY A 381 4.12 -15.79 -30.67
N ARG A 382 3.22 -15.08 -31.37
CA ARG A 382 2.81 -13.70 -31.09
C ARG A 382 1.47 -13.57 -30.36
N ALA A 383 0.89 -14.67 -29.91
CA ALA A 383 -0.39 -14.64 -29.23
C ALA A 383 -0.44 -15.53 -28.00
N ILE A 384 -1.22 -15.09 -27.02
CA ILE A 384 -1.59 -15.87 -25.85
C ILE A 384 -3.11 -15.92 -25.68
N ASP A 385 -3.61 -17.08 -25.26
CA ASP A 385 -5.01 -17.32 -24.92
C ASP A 385 -5.11 -17.49 -23.40
N VAL A 386 -5.52 -16.45 -22.69
CA VAL A 386 -5.67 -16.46 -21.23
C VAL A 386 -7.00 -17.13 -20.88
N MET A 387 -6.95 -18.42 -20.53
CA MET A 387 -8.14 -19.24 -20.35
C MET A 387 -8.90 -18.85 -19.07
N VAL A 388 -10.16 -18.48 -19.23
CA VAL A 388 -11.05 -18.10 -18.12
C VAL A 388 -11.93 -19.29 -17.75
N SER A 389 -11.75 -19.85 -16.55
CA SER A 389 -12.59 -20.95 -16.07
C SER A 389 -14.03 -20.49 -15.80
N ASN A 390 -15.02 -21.39 -15.96
CA ASN A 390 -16.44 -21.08 -15.76
C ASN A 390 -16.89 -19.83 -16.56
N TRP A 391 -16.43 -19.70 -17.79
CA TRP A 391 -16.52 -18.49 -18.63
C TRP A 391 -17.94 -18.01 -18.94
N SER A 392 -18.97 -18.85 -18.75
CA SER A 392 -20.37 -18.47 -18.90
C SER A 392 -20.92 -17.69 -17.70
N GLN A 393 -20.23 -17.70 -16.55
CA GLN A 393 -20.64 -16.95 -15.36
C GLN A 393 -20.28 -15.47 -15.50
N GLN A 394 -21.18 -14.58 -15.10
CA GLN A 394 -20.96 -13.13 -15.17
C GLN A 394 -19.67 -12.68 -14.46
N SER A 395 -19.31 -13.31 -13.35
CA SER A 395 -18.05 -13.03 -12.64
C SER A 395 -16.80 -13.35 -13.47
N SER A 396 -16.81 -14.46 -14.20
CA SER A 396 -15.77 -14.84 -15.16
C SER A 396 -15.76 -13.91 -16.37
N ILE A 397 -16.93 -13.44 -16.81
CA ILE A 397 -17.07 -12.40 -17.85
C ILE A 397 -16.35 -11.12 -17.42
N ASP A 398 -16.62 -10.66 -16.20
CA ASP A 398 -16.03 -9.46 -15.63
C ASP A 398 -14.52 -9.64 -15.35
N TYR A 399 -14.09 -10.86 -15.00
CA TYR A 399 -12.68 -11.21 -14.84
C TYR A 399 -11.92 -11.14 -16.17
N GLY A 400 -12.47 -11.74 -17.22
CA GLY A 400 -11.91 -11.60 -18.57
C GLY A 400 -11.91 -10.15 -19.05
N TRP A 401 -12.94 -9.36 -18.73
CA TRP A 401 -12.93 -7.91 -19.02
C TRP A 401 -11.86 -7.15 -18.24
N THR A 402 -11.57 -7.56 -17.01
CA THR A 402 -10.49 -6.97 -16.20
C THR A 402 -9.14 -7.21 -16.87
N ILE A 403 -8.88 -8.45 -17.31
CA ILE A 403 -7.65 -8.81 -18.02
C ILE A 403 -7.57 -8.04 -19.35
N ALA A 404 -8.63 -8.07 -20.16
CA ALA A 404 -8.70 -7.42 -21.46
C ALA A 404 -8.47 -5.90 -21.36
N ARG A 405 -9.09 -5.23 -20.39
CA ARG A 405 -8.95 -3.77 -20.19
C ARG A 405 -7.60 -3.38 -19.61
N ASP A 406 -7.00 -4.22 -18.78
CA ASP A 406 -5.64 -3.97 -18.28
C ASP A 406 -4.61 -4.06 -19.42
N PHE A 407 -4.69 -5.08 -20.27
CA PHE A 407 -3.84 -5.17 -21.45
C PHE A 407 -4.13 -4.06 -22.47
N GLN A 408 -5.38 -3.60 -22.60
CA GLN A 408 -5.73 -2.43 -23.40
C GLN A 408 -5.04 -1.16 -22.85
N ALA A 409 -5.11 -0.92 -21.54
CA ALA A 409 -4.49 0.23 -20.89
C ALA A 409 -2.95 0.19 -20.96
N ASN A 410 -2.38 -1.02 -21.03
CA ASN A 410 -0.94 -1.26 -21.11
C ASN A 410 -0.49 -1.67 -22.53
N ALA A 411 -1.27 -1.36 -23.57
CA ALA A 411 -1.03 -1.87 -24.92
C ALA A 411 0.37 -1.53 -25.45
N ALA A 412 0.84 -0.29 -25.21
CA ALA A 412 2.19 0.13 -25.61
C ALA A 412 3.29 -0.64 -24.85
N LYS A 413 3.11 -0.92 -23.55
CA LYS A 413 4.10 -1.62 -22.72
C LYS A 413 4.36 -3.05 -23.19
N TYR A 414 3.32 -3.72 -23.67
CA TYR A 414 3.38 -5.13 -24.09
C TYR A 414 3.40 -5.29 -25.61
N GLU A 415 3.53 -4.21 -26.37
CA GLU A 415 3.50 -4.20 -27.84
C GLU A 415 2.25 -4.91 -28.40
N ILE A 416 1.09 -4.68 -27.76
CA ILE A 416 -0.17 -5.30 -28.16
C ILE A 416 -0.60 -4.81 -29.55
N THR A 417 -0.99 -5.71 -30.44
CA THR A 417 -1.60 -5.38 -31.74
C THR A 417 -3.12 -5.35 -31.61
N TYR A 418 -3.72 -6.37 -31.01
CA TYR A 418 -5.15 -6.45 -30.72
C TYR A 418 -5.46 -7.41 -29.55
N ILE A 419 -6.66 -7.25 -29.00
CA ILE A 419 -7.21 -8.06 -27.91
C ILE A 419 -8.61 -8.50 -28.32
N ILE A 420 -8.95 -9.76 -28.05
CA ILE A 420 -10.29 -10.30 -28.28
C ILE A 420 -10.86 -10.87 -26.97
N TRP A 421 -12.09 -10.49 -26.64
CA TRP A 421 -12.86 -11.09 -25.55
C TRP A 421 -14.35 -11.02 -25.83
N ARG A 422 -15.07 -12.12 -25.58
CA ARG A 422 -16.52 -12.27 -25.80
C ARG A 422 -16.99 -11.73 -27.15
N GLN A 423 -16.38 -12.26 -28.21
CA GLN A 423 -16.67 -11.94 -29.61
C GLN A 423 -16.43 -10.47 -29.98
N GLN A 424 -15.76 -9.70 -29.12
CA GLN A 424 -15.39 -8.32 -29.40
C GLN A 424 -13.89 -8.20 -29.54
N ILE A 425 -13.46 -7.34 -30.46
CA ILE A 425 -12.06 -7.04 -30.73
C ILE A 425 -11.76 -5.55 -30.49
N TRP A 426 -10.64 -5.28 -29.83
CA TRP A 426 -10.01 -3.97 -29.76
C TRP A 426 -8.64 -4.03 -30.42
N ASN A 427 -8.24 -3.00 -31.18
CA ASN A 427 -6.92 -2.95 -31.80
C ASN A 427 -6.17 -1.69 -31.41
N ALA A 428 -4.87 -1.83 -31.19
CA ALA A 428 -3.99 -0.74 -30.78
C ALA A 428 -3.69 0.25 -31.92
N SER A 429 -3.83 -0.16 -33.18
CA SER A 429 -3.58 0.73 -34.34
C SER A 429 -4.69 1.74 -34.62
N TYR A 430 -5.87 1.56 -34.01
CA TYR A 430 -7.02 2.45 -34.15
C TYR A 430 -7.85 2.45 -32.85
N PRO A 431 -7.23 2.86 -31.72
CA PRO A 431 -7.83 2.74 -30.39
C PRO A 431 -9.13 3.54 -30.26
N GLU A 432 -9.31 4.59 -31.05
CA GLU A 432 -10.50 5.45 -31.11
C GLU A 432 -11.76 4.70 -31.56
N ARG A 433 -11.61 3.59 -32.28
CA ARG A 433 -12.74 2.77 -32.72
C ARG A 433 -13.33 1.89 -31.61
N GLY A 434 -12.68 1.84 -30.45
CA GLY A 434 -13.15 1.08 -29.30
C GLY A 434 -13.25 -0.44 -29.56
N TRP A 435 -14.06 -1.11 -28.73
CA TRP A 435 -14.39 -2.52 -28.87
C TRP A 435 -15.47 -2.71 -29.93
N ARG A 436 -15.29 -3.70 -30.82
CA ARG A 436 -16.20 -3.95 -31.94
C ARG A 436 -16.55 -5.42 -32.04
N TRP A 437 -17.77 -5.72 -32.43
CA TRP A 437 -18.20 -7.10 -32.70
C TRP A 437 -17.44 -7.70 -33.87
N MET A 438 -17.04 -8.96 -33.69
CA MET A 438 -16.58 -9.84 -34.76
C MET A 438 -17.76 -10.63 -35.32
N GLU A 439 -17.56 -11.20 -36.50
CA GLU A 439 -18.44 -12.24 -37.03
C GLU A 439 -18.53 -13.45 -36.09
N ASP A 440 -19.65 -14.17 -36.15
CA ASP A 440 -19.80 -15.45 -35.46
C ASP A 440 -19.02 -16.54 -36.20
N ARG A 441 -18.07 -17.15 -35.51
CA ARG A 441 -17.18 -18.21 -36.01
C ARG A 441 -17.66 -19.61 -35.58
N GLY A 442 -18.88 -19.74 -35.08
CA GLY A 442 -19.59 -21.01 -34.90
C GLY A 442 -19.31 -21.76 -33.60
N SER A 443 -18.51 -21.23 -32.67
CA SER A 443 -18.33 -21.83 -31.34
C SER A 443 -17.91 -20.82 -30.27
N ALA A 444 -18.12 -21.17 -28.99
CA ALA A 444 -17.71 -20.35 -27.87
C ALA A 444 -16.20 -20.03 -27.91
N THR A 445 -15.37 -21.04 -28.15
CA THR A 445 -13.91 -20.89 -28.26
C THR A 445 -13.53 -20.05 -29.47
N ALA A 446 -14.08 -20.32 -30.67
CA ALA A 446 -13.75 -19.52 -31.86
C ALA A 446 -14.17 -18.04 -31.72
N ASN A 447 -15.23 -17.79 -30.96
CA ASN A 447 -15.71 -16.46 -30.61
C ASN A 447 -15.09 -15.89 -29.33
N HIS A 448 -14.07 -16.56 -28.75
CA HIS A 448 -13.31 -16.05 -27.61
C HIS A 448 -14.18 -15.76 -26.38
N TYR A 449 -15.19 -16.61 -26.15
CA TYR A 449 -16.06 -16.52 -24.98
C TYR A 449 -15.42 -17.15 -23.74
N ASP A 450 -14.43 -18.03 -23.91
CA ASP A 450 -13.78 -18.82 -22.87
C ASP A 450 -12.31 -18.43 -22.58
N HIS A 451 -11.72 -17.56 -23.39
CA HIS A 451 -10.39 -16.99 -23.17
C HIS A 451 -10.27 -15.55 -23.66
N VAL A 452 -9.42 -14.76 -22.99
CA VAL A 452 -8.97 -13.47 -23.50
C VAL A 452 -7.77 -13.71 -24.42
N HIS A 453 -7.92 -13.42 -25.70
CA HIS A 453 -6.83 -13.52 -26.66
C HIS A 453 -6.08 -12.20 -26.74
N ILE A 454 -4.75 -12.26 -26.66
CA ILE A 454 -3.87 -11.11 -26.69
C ILE A 454 -2.81 -11.37 -27.75
N SER A 455 -2.79 -10.53 -28.79
CA SER A 455 -1.78 -10.56 -29.84
C SER A 455 -0.76 -9.43 -29.65
N VAL A 456 0.51 -9.72 -29.90
CA VAL A 456 1.65 -8.80 -29.75
C VAL A 456 2.45 -8.66 -31.04
N ARG A 457 3.28 -7.62 -31.12
CA ARG A 457 4.30 -7.50 -32.18
C ARG A 457 5.48 -8.43 -31.88
N ASP A 458 6.33 -8.60 -32.90
CA ASP A 458 7.60 -9.31 -32.82
C ASP A 458 8.60 -8.68 -31.85
#